data_AF-A0A957AFI7-F1
#
_entry.id   AF-A0A957AFI7-F1
#
_cell.length_a   1.000
_cell.length_b   1.000
_cell.length_c   1.000
_cell.angle_alpha   90.00
_cell.angle_beta   90.00
_cell.angle_gamma   90.00
#
_symmetry.space_group_name_H-M   'P 1'
#
loop_
_entity.id
_entity.type
_entity.pdbx_description
1 polymer ?
#
loop_
_entity_poly.entity_id
_entity_poly.type
_entity_poly.pdbx_seq_one_letter_code
_entity_poly.pdbx_strand_id
1 'polypeptide(L)' 'MSQEAIGKYQTDMIMNSYRGDPVETFTAIPTVATLPAARAGQIFTWNQDFIASYQGLSSILDGLTEAVTASEIVTGS' A
#
# COMPACT_ATOMS: atom_id res chain seq x y z
N MET A 1 8.11 -3.38 11.86
CA MET A 1 7.97 -1.98 12.32
C MET A 1 6.97 -1.99 13.46
N SER A 2 7.16 -1.22 14.52
CA SER A 2 6.14 -1.12 15.58
C SER A 2 4.97 -0.25 15.09
N GLN A 3 3.76 -0.41 15.63
CA GLN A 3 2.61 0.36 15.17
C GLN A 3 2.75 1.86 15.45
N GLU A 4 3.56 2.24 16.44
CA GLU A 4 3.89 3.61 16.80
C GLU A 4 4.83 4.28 15.78
N ALA A 5 5.57 3.48 15.00
CA ALA A 5 6.45 3.97 13.95
C ALA A 5 5.75 4.13 12.59
N ILE A 6 4.48 3.72 12.49
CA ILE A 6 3.63 3.95 11.31
C ILE A 6 3.44 5.46 11.14
N GLY A 7 3.60 5.96 9.92
CA GLY A 7 3.52 7.40 9.62
C GLY A 7 4.82 8.17 9.80
N LYS A 8 5.94 7.50 10.11
CA LYS A 8 7.27 8.12 10.13
C LYS A 8 7.65 8.81 8.80
N TYR A 9 7.18 8.25 7.69
CA TYR A 9 7.44 8.78 6.35
C TYR A 9 6.17 9.39 5.77
N GLN A 10 6.30 10.57 5.16
CA GLN A 10 5.24 11.08 4.29
C GLN A 10 5.03 10.08 3.15
N THR A 11 3.81 9.61 3.04
CA THR A 11 3.45 8.49 2.17
C THR A 11 2.12 8.80 1.53
N ASP A 12 2.10 8.88 0.20
CA ASP A 12 0.88 9.08 -0.57
C ASP A 12 0.15 7.77 -0.83
N MET A 13 0.88 6.67 -0.99
CA MET A 13 0.33 5.35 -1.29
C MET A 13 1.02 4.26 -0.47
N ILE A 14 0.26 3.29 0.05
CA ILE A 14 0.78 2.15 0.81
C ILE A 14 0.54 0.85 0.05
N MET A 15 1.61 0.05 -0.07
CA MET A 15 1.55 -1.33 -0.54
C MET A 15 1.48 -2.29 0.65
N ASN A 16 0.31 -2.86 0.91
CA ASN A 16 0.09 -3.80 1.99
C ASN A 16 0.30 -5.25 1.52
N SER A 17 1.21 -5.96 2.17
CA SER A 17 1.52 -7.35 1.86
C SER A 17 0.28 -8.25 1.99
N TYR A 18 -0.04 -9.03 0.95
CA TYR A 18 -1.12 -10.04 1.03
C TYR A 18 -0.86 -11.16 2.05
N ARG A 19 0.39 -11.35 2.52
CA ARG A 19 0.72 -12.31 3.59
C ARG A 19 0.32 -11.83 4.98
N GLY A 20 0.03 -10.54 5.13
CA GLY A 20 -0.34 -9.93 6.39
C GLY A 20 -1.85 -9.83 6.54
N ASP A 21 -2.28 -8.89 7.37
CA ASP A 21 -3.69 -8.56 7.52
C ASP A 21 -4.26 -8.01 6.20
N PRO A 22 -5.52 -8.35 5.83
CA PRO A 22 -6.22 -7.75 4.71
C PRO A 22 -6.25 -6.22 4.82
N VAL A 23 -6.38 -5.52 3.68
CA VAL A 23 -6.39 -4.04 3.66
C VAL A 23 -7.46 -3.47 4.58
N GLU A 24 -8.63 -4.10 4.67
CA GLU A 24 -9.73 -3.69 5.54
C GLU A 24 -9.37 -3.79 7.03
N THR A 25 -8.60 -4.80 7.41
CA THR A 25 -8.12 -4.96 8.79
C THR A 25 -6.95 -4.01 9.07
N PHE A 26 -6.04 -3.85 8.11
CA PHE A 26 -4.90 -2.95 8.25
C PHE A 26 -5.32 -1.47 8.35
N THR A 27 -6.28 -1.04 7.53
CA THR A 27 -6.85 0.33 7.57
C THR A 27 -7.57 0.64 8.87
N ALA A 28 -8.09 -0.38 9.57
CA ALA A 28 -8.73 -0.23 10.87
C ALA A 28 -7.76 0.01 12.03
N ILE A 29 -6.44 -0.19 11.85
CA ILE A 29 -5.44 0.12 12.87
C ILE A 29 -5.45 1.63 13.14
N PRO A 30 -5.62 2.10 14.39
CA PRO A 30 -5.79 3.53 14.66
C PRO A 30 -4.69 4.44 14.12
N THR A 31 -3.42 4.01 14.16
CA THR A 31 -2.30 4.78 13.61
C THR A 31 -2.24 4.77 12.08
N VAL A 32 -2.83 3.77 11.43
CA VAL A 32 -2.96 3.71 9.96
C VAL A 32 -4.12 4.59 9.50
N ALA A 33 -5.27 4.52 10.19
CA ALA A 33 -6.49 5.26 9.85
C ALA A 33 -6.30 6.79 9.84
N THR A 34 -5.27 7.30 10.53
CA THR A 34 -4.95 8.74 10.56
C THR A 34 -4.09 9.19 9.36
N LEU A 35 -3.50 8.26 8.62
CA LEU A 35 -2.63 8.58 7.49
C LEU A 35 -3.43 9.18 6.32
N PRO A 36 -2.89 10.18 5.61
CA PRO A 36 -3.52 10.73 4.41
C PRO A 36 -3.82 9.67 3.35
N ALA A 37 -2.86 8.77 3.08
CA ALA A 37 -3.04 7.65 2.16
C ALA A 37 -4.23 6.75 2.54
N ALA A 38 -4.41 6.44 3.84
CA ALA A 38 -5.52 5.61 4.30
C ALA A 38 -6.87 6.31 4.11
N ARG A 39 -6.94 7.61 4.43
CA ARG A 39 -8.16 8.43 4.26
C ARG A 39 -8.54 8.60 2.79
N ALA A 40 -7.54 8.64 1.91
CA ALA A 40 -7.73 8.69 0.46
C ALA A 40 -8.05 7.32 -0.16
N GLY A 41 -8.06 6.23 0.62
CA GLY A 41 -8.24 4.87 0.11
C GLY A 41 -7.05 4.35 -0.70
N GLN A 42 -5.88 4.97 -0.59
CA GLN A 42 -4.66 4.65 -1.34
C GLN A 42 -3.81 3.58 -0.62
N ILE A 43 -4.46 2.49 -0.18
CA ILE A 43 -3.80 1.29 0.35
C ILE A 43 -4.16 0.10 -0.55
N PHE A 44 -3.15 -0.46 -1.19
CA PHE A 44 -3.31 -1.51 -2.19
C PHE A 44 -2.69 -2.81 -1.70
N THR A 45 -3.26 -3.94 -2.10
CA THR A 45 -2.67 -5.26 -1.83
C THR A 45 -1.46 -5.48 -2.72
N TRP A 46 -0.37 -5.95 -2.13
CA TRP A 46 0.90 -6.20 -2.79
C TRP A 46 1.30 -7.66 -2.70
N ASN A 47 1.53 -8.30 -3.86
CA ASN A 47 2.11 -9.64 -3.94
C ASN A 47 3.63 -9.60 -4.07
N GLN A 48 4.31 -9.78 -2.94
CA GLN A 48 5.77 -9.84 -2.90
C GLN A 48 6.36 -11.25 -3.20
N ASP A 49 5.55 -12.32 -3.24
CA ASP A 49 5.97 -13.67 -3.69
C ASP A 49 5.54 -13.92 -5.12
N PHE A 50 5.96 -13.05 -6.01
CA PHE A 50 5.72 -13.28 -7.42
C PHE A 50 6.49 -14.51 -7.91
N ILE A 51 5.93 -15.21 -8.88
CA ILE A 51 6.64 -16.28 -9.57
C ILE A 51 7.82 -15.64 -10.30
N ALA A 52 9.04 -16.02 -9.93
CA ALA A 52 10.30 -15.51 -10.50
C ALA A 52 10.48 -15.90 -11.98
N SER A 53 9.67 -15.29 -12.83
CA SER A 53 9.54 -15.48 -14.27
C SER A 53 9.15 -14.15 -14.90
N TYR A 54 9.36 -14.00 -16.21
CA TYR A 54 8.93 -12.80 -16.93
C TYR A 54 7.44 -12.52 -16.78
N GLN A 55 6.60 -13.57 -16.86
CA GLN A 55 5.16 -13.42 -16.71
C GLN A 55 4.79 -12.96 -15.29
N GLY A 56 5.36 -13.59 -14.27
CA GLY A 56 5.10 -13.21 -12.87
C GLY A 56 5.56 -11.79 -12.57
N LEU A 57 6.73 -11.37 -13.06
CA LEU A 57 7.20 -9.99 -12.91
C LEU A 57 6.31 -9.00 -13.67
N SER A 58 5.86 -9.34 -14.88
CA SER A 58 4.94 -8.50 -15.65
C SER A 58 3.66 -8.24 -14.88
N SER A 59 3.03 -9.28 -14.34
CA SER A 59 1.79 -9.13 -13.56
C SER A 59 1.95 -8.25 -12.32
N ILE A 60 3.13 -8.29 -11.68
CA ILE A 60 3.44 -7.40 -10.56
C ILE A 60 3.61 -5.95 -11.00
N LEU A 61 4.30 -5.72 -12.11
CA LEU A 61 4.51 -4.38 -12.65
C LEU A 61 3.19 -3.76 -13.13
N ASP A 62 2.30 -4.56 -13.72
CA ASP A 62 0.95 -4.13 -14.12
C ASP A 62 0.16 -3.68 -12.89
N GLY A 63 0.15 -4.48 -11.81
CA GLY A 63 -0.54 -4.12 -10.56
C GLY A 63 0.06 -2.88 -9.87
N LEU A 64 1.38 -2.72 -9.90
CA LEU A 64 2.05 -1.51 -9.39
C LEU A 64 1.66 -0.27 -10.22
N THR A 65 1.60 -0.42 -11.54
CA THR A 65 1.22 0.66 -12.45
C THR A 65 -0.24 1.08 -12.22
N GLU A 66 -1.14 0.12 -12.04
CA GLU A 66 -2.55 0.38 -11.72
C GLU A 66 -2.67 1.17 -10.41
N ALA A 67 -2.01 0.71 -9.34
CA ALA A 67 -2.06 1.37 -8.03
C ALA A 67 -1.51 2.82 -8.08
N VAL A 68 -0.39 3.04 -8.76
CA VAL A 68 0.19 4.39 -8.92
C VAL A 68 -0.73 5.28 -9.75
N THR A 69 -1.31 4.76 -10.83
CA THR A 69 -2.21 5.52 -11.71
C THR A 69 -3.51 5.90 -11.01
N ALA A 70 -4.00 5.05 -10.09
CA ALA A 70 -5.19 5.31 -9.29
C ALA A 70 -4.94 6.22 -8.08
N SER A 71 -3.68 6.58 -7.79
CA SER A 71 -3.30 7.37 -6.63
C SER A 71 -3.05 8.84 -6.97
N GLU A 72 -3.31 9.71 -6.00
CA GLU A 72 -2.98 11.13 -6.03
C GLU A 72 -1.93 11.45 -4.97
N ILE A 73 -1.28 12.62 -5.10
CA ILE A 73 -0.44 13.17 -4.04
C ILE A 73 -1.37 13.68 -2.94
N VAL A 74 -1.27 13.08 -1.75
CA VAL A 74 -2.15 13.38 -0.60
C VAL A 74 -1.38 13.90 0.61
N THR A 75 -0.06 14.01 0.48
CA THR A 75 0.84 14.65 1.44
C THR A 75 1.43 15.93 0.85
N GLY A 76 1.64 16.95 1.69
CA GLY A 76 2.41 18.15 1.30
C GLY A 76 1.69 19.24 0.50
N SER A 77 0.36 19.32 0.57
CA SER A 77 -0.42 20.49 0.11
C SER A 77 -0.29 21.71 1.03
#